data_AF-A0A0N1B9N8-F1
#
_entry.id   AF-A0A0N1B9N8-F1
#
_cell.length_a   1.000
_cell.length_b   1.000
_cell.length_c   1.000
_cell.angle_alpha   90.00
_cell.angle_beta   90.00
_cell.angle_gamma   90.00
#
_symmetry.space_group_name_H-M   'P 1'
#
loop_
_entity.id
_entity.type
_entity.pdbx_description
1 polymer ?
#
loop_
_entity_poly.entity_id
_entity_poly.type
_entity_poly.pdbx_seq_one_letter_code
_entity_poly.pdbx_strand_id
1 'polypeptide(L)'
;MYAVLRRYSHALDCVDLGKAFLQLWGLLEQLTATQSMSYDITIRRASFVFIEQPYARLRLSVLRDFRNASVHSGEEQADIEAQVFLLKQHVERLLEFHIAHCDRYASIVEAAEFLDNPTSRAAIDQRIEKLKLARRYVVNA
;
A
#
# COMPACT_ATOMS: atom_id res chain seq x y z
N MET A 1 8.41 -12.59 3.89
CA MET A 1 8.17 -11.61 4.98
C MET A 1 9.44 -11.13 5.67
N TYR A 2 10.35 -12.02 6.12
CA TYR A 2 11.57 -11.63 6.84
C TYR A 2 12.41 -10.50 6.18
N ALA A 3 12.65 -10.57 4.87
CA ALA A 3 13.38 -9.53 4.15
C ALA A 3 12.70 -8.14 4.20
N VAL A 4 11.36 -8.11 4.18
CA VAL A 4 10.56 -6.89 4.27
C VAL A 4 10.72 -6.25 5.65
N LEU A 5 10.65 -7.04 6.73
CA LEU A 5 10.83 -6.55 8.10
C LEU A 5 12.23 -6.00 8.34
N ARG A 6 13.27 -6.60 7.75
CA ARG A 6 14.63 -6.04 7.82
C ARG A 6 14.74 -4.70 7.10
N ARG A 7 14.13 -4.56 5.93
CA ARG A 7 14.08 -3.27 5.21
C ARG A 7 13.33 -2.21 6.01
N TYR A 8 12.24 -2.61 6.68
CA TYR A 8 11.49 -1.74 7.57
C TYR A 8 12.34 -1.23 8.73
N SER A 9 12.99 -2.13 9.48
CA SER A 9 13.91 -1.76 10.57
C SER A 9 14.99 -0.81 10.06
N HIS A 10 15.66 -1.18 8.95
CA HIS A 10 16.73 -0.37 8.39
C HIS A 10 16.26 1.04 7.97
N ALA A 11 15.03 1.18 7.48
CA ALA A 11 14.46 2.48 7.15
C ALA A 11 14.24 3.35 8.40
N LEU A 12 13.81 2.75 9.50
CA LEU A 12 13.59 3.46 10.76
C LEU A 12 14.88 3.75 11.53
N ASP A 13 15.92 2.93 11.34
CA ASP A 13 17.24 3.15 11.91
C ASP A 13 18.03 4.24 11.16
N CYS A 14 17.46 4.80 10.09
CA CYS A 14 18.11 5.82 9.28
C CYS A 14 18.04 7.21 9.94
N VAL A 15 19.20 7.84 10.15
CA VAL A 15 19.30 9.19 10.73
C VAL A 15 18.77 10.27 9.79
N ASP A 16 18.95 10.07 8.47
CA ASP A 16 18.43 10.98 7.45
C ASP A 16 16.96 10.66 7.17
N LEU A 17 16.07 11.56 7.60
CA LEU A 17 14.63 11.39 7.48
C LEU A 17 14.15 11.39 6.01
N GLY A 18 14.85 12.06 5.10
CA GLY A 18 14.54 12.03 3.67
C GLY A 18 14.85 10.67 3.08
N LYS A 19 16.00 10.11 3.45
CA LYS A 19 16.33 8.73 3.08
C LYS A 19 15.38 7.72 3.72
N ALA A 20 15.05 7.88 5.00
CA ALA A 20 14.07 7.05 5.69
C ALA A 20 12.71 7.07 4.97
N PHE A 21 12.23 8.26 4.60
CA PHE A 21 11.00 8.47 3.86
C PHE A 21 11.00 7.71 2.52
N LEU A 22 12.05 7.85 1.71
CA LEU A 22 12.16 7.16 0.42
C LEU A 22 12.24 5.65 0.58
N GLN A 23 12.93 5.15 1.62
CA GLN A 23 13.00 3.73 1.92
C GLN A 23 11.64 3.17 2.36
N LEU A 24 10.90 3.90 3.20
CA LEU A 24 9.53 3.54 3.59
C LEU A 24 8.56 3.60 2.40
N TRP A 25 8.71 4.57 1.49
CA TRP A 25 7.88 4.65 0.29
C TRP A 25 8.11 3.45 -0.63
N GLY A 26 9.38 3.10 -0.87
CA GLY A 26 9.71 1.89 -1.64
C GLY A 26 9.23 0.59 -0.97
N LEU A 27 9.12 0.58 0.37
CA LEU A 27 8.53 -0.53 1.11
C LEU A 27 7.00 -0.56 0.95
N LEU A 28 6.34 0.60 0.97
CA LEU A 28 4.91 0.74 0.68
C LEU A 28 4.60 0.14 -0.70
N GLU A 29 5.34 0.55 -1.73
CA GLU A 29 5.21 0.03 -3.10
C GLU A 29 5.46 -1.47 -3.19
N GLN A 30 6.43 -1.99 -2.40
CA GLN A 30 6.66 -3.43 -2.33
C GLN A 30 5.47 -4.17 -1.72
N LEU A 31 4.96 -3.69 -0.58
CA LEU A 31 3.84 -4.30 0.13
C LEU A 31 2.54 -4.25 -0.67
N THR A 32 2.40 -3.27 -1.55
CA THR A 32 1.26 -3.18 -2.48
C THR A 32 1.55 -3.80 -3.84
N ALA A 33 2.73 -4.38 -4.08
CA ALA A 33 3.17 -4.92 -5.37
C ALA A 33 2.95 -3.95 -6.55
N THR A 34 3.41 -2.70 -6.39
CA THR A 34 3.21 -1.59 -7.33
C THR A 34 4.48 -0.87 -7.77
N GLN A 35 5.66 -1.47 -7.60
CA GLN A 35 6.96 -0.84 -7.90
C GLN A 35 7.12 -0.37 -9.38
N SER A 36 6.32 -0.92 -10.30
CA SER A 36 6.31 -0.54 -11.71
C SER A 36 4.92 -0.09 -12.18
N MET A 37 4.07 0.32 -11.24
CA MET A 37 2.69 0.75 -11.49
C MET A 37 2.52 2.23 -11.13
N SER A 38 1.36 2.81 -11.46
CA SER A 38 1.08 4.19 -11.07
C SER A 38 0.90 4.32 -9.56
N TYR A 39 1.27 5.47 -9.01
CA TYR A 39 1.08 5.78 -7.59
C TYR A 39 -0.39 5.74 -7.18
N ASP A 40 -1.33 5.99 -8.09
CA ASP A 40 -2.76 5.88 -7.79
C ASP A 40 -3.16 4.44 -7.41
N ILE A 41 -2.50 3.44 -8.00
CA ILE A 41 -2.71 2.02 -7.65
C ILE A 41 -2.09 1.73 -6.29
N THR A 42 -0.89 2.24 -6.01
CA THR A 42 -0.25 2.16 -4.68
C THR A 42 -1.17 2.74 -3.61
N ILE A 43 -1.68 3.96 -3.81
CA ILE A 43 -2.58 4.66 -2.89
C ILE A 43 -3.88 3.87 -2.69
N ARG A 44 -4.47 3.35 -3.78
CA ARG A 44 -5.69 2.55 -3.70
C ARG A 44 -5.48 1.29 -2.86
N ARG A 45 -4.42 0.51 -3.11
CA ARG A 45 -4.12 -0.72 -2.37
C ARG A 45 -3.71 -0.44 -0.91
N ALA A 46 -2.88 0.57 -0.68
CA ALA A 46 -2.43 0.96 0.67
C ALA A 46 -3.56 1.53 1.55
N SER A 47 -4.58 2.14 0.94
CA SER A 47 -5.77 2.61 1.67
C SER A 47 -6.79 1.51 1.97
N PHE A 48 -6.72 0.35 1.30
CA PHE A 48 -7.69 -0.75 1.46
C PHE A 48 -7.79 -1.25 2.91
N VAL A 49 -6.66 -1.30 3.61
CA VAL A 49 -6.53 -1.83 4.98
C VAL A 49 -7.01 -0.86 6.08
N PHE A 50 -7.61 0.27 5.70
CA PHE A 50 -8.17 1.27 6.61
C PHE A 50 -9.70 1.25 6.56
N ILE A 51 -10.32 1.54 7.71
CA ILE A 51 -11.78 1.71 7.82
C ILE A 51 -12.17 3.02 7.10
N GLU A 52 -11.50 4.12 7.42
CA GLU A 52 -11.71 5.44 6.82
C GLU A 52 -10.86 5.62 5.55
N GLN A 53 -11.19 4.87 4.51
CA GLN A 53 -10.41 4.85 3.26
C GLN A 53 -10.27 6.20 2.57
N PRO A 54 -11.32 7.05 2.49
CA PRO A 54 -11.18 8.37 1.88
C PRO A 54 -10.11 9.22 2.59
N TYR A 55 -10.04 9.14 3.91
CA TYR A 55 -9.04 9.85 4.70
C TYR A 55 -7.64 9.26 4.50
N ALA A 56 -7.52 7.93 4.50
CA ALA A 56 -6.26 7.25 4.20
C ALA A 56 -5.72 7.62 2.80
N ARG A 57 -6.60 7.71 1.79
CA ARG A 57 -6.24 8.15 0.43
C ARG A 57 -5.75 9.59 0.41
N LEU A 58 -6.45 10.50 1.10
CA LEU A 58 -6.04 11.90 1.17
C LEU A 58 -4.63 12.03 1.76
N ARG A 59 -4.35 11.34 2.88
CA ARG A 59 -3.00 11.33 3.49
C ARG A 59 -1.94 10.78 2.54
N LEU A 60 -2.21 9.64 1.89
CA LEU A 60 -1.28 9.04 0.93
C LEU A 60 -1.06 9.90 -0.32
N SER A 61 -2.07 10.66 -0.77
CA SER A 61 -1.91 11.64 -1.85
C SER A 61 -0.96 12.77 -1.46
N VAL A 62 -1.09 13.32 -0.24
CA VAL A 62 -0.15 14.32 0.28
C VAL A 62 1.28 13.75 0.35
N LEU A 63 1.43 12.51 0.85
CA LEU A 63 2.73 11.84 0.91
C LEU A 63 3.34 11.58 -0.48
N ARG A 64 2.51 11.26 -1.49
CA ARG A 64 2.96 11.14 -2.88
C ARG A 64 3.51 12.48 -3.40
N ASP A 65 2.79 13.56 -3.15
CA ASP A 65 3.17 14.88 -3.62
C ASP A 65 4.46 15.33 -2.92
N PHE A 66 4.60 15.03 -1.63
CA PHE A 66 5.85 15.19 -0.87
C PHE A 66 6.99 14.39 -1.49
N ARG A 67 6.80 13.09 -1.76
CA ARG A 67 7.81 12.22 -2.40
C ARG A 67 8.31 12.83 -3.71
N ASN A 68 7.39 13.33 -4.53
CA ASN A 68 7.71 13.94 -5.81
C ASN A 68 8.52 15.22 -5.61
N ALA A 69 8.12 16.06 -4.66
CA ALA A 69 8.87 17.27 -4.32
C ALA A 69 10.28 16.95 -3.81
N SER A 70 10.46 15.98 -2.90
CA SER A 70 11.76 15.60 -2.34
C SER A 70 12.76 15.13 -3.40
N VAL A 71 12.28 14.45 -4.45
CA VAL A 71 13.13 14.02 -5.59
C VAL A 71 13.55 15.21 -6.46
N HIS A 72 12.77 16.29 -6.49
CA HIS A 72 12.98 17.41 -7.40
C HIS A 72 13.60 18.65 -6.77
N SER A 73 13.53 18.85 -5.44
CA SER A 73 13.86 20.15 -4.83
C SER A 73 15.14 20.21 -4.00
N GLY A 74 15.71 19.11 -3.49
CA GLY A 74 16.99 19.13 -2.76
C GLY A 74 17.03 19.98 -1.47
N GLU A 75 15.98 20.74 -1.17
CA GLU A 75 15.80 21.57 0.01
C GLU A 75 15.23 20.74 1.17
N GLU A 76 15.64 21.07 2.40
CA GLU A 76 15.03 20.55 3.62
C GLU A 76 13.53 20.88 3.62
N GLN A 77 12.71 19.87 3.33
CA GLN A 77 11.27 20.02 3.41
C GLN A 77 10.86 20.19 4.87
N ALA A 78 10.14 21.29 5.14
CA ALA A 78 9.48 21.49 6.41
C ALA A 78 8.62 20.27 6.77
N ASP A 79 8.70 19.87 8.04
CA ASP A 79 7.86 18.82 8.65
C ASP A 79 8.08 17.38 8.11
N ILE A 80 9.30 17.07 7.62
CA ILE A 80 9.66 15.73 7.16
C ILE A 80 9.42 14.63 8.20
N GLU A 81 9.56 14.96 9.48
CA GLU A 81 9.28 14.03 10.58
C GLU A 81 7.81 13.60 10.60
N ALA A 82 6.86 14.54 10.47
CA ALA A 82 5.45 14.19 10.38
C ALA A 82 5.14 13.36 9.12
N GLN A 83 5.79 13.65 8.00
CA GLN A 83 5.61 12.85 6.77
C GLN A 83 6.11 11.42 6.95
N VAL A 84 7.29 11.24 7.54
CA VAL A 84 7.84 9.92 7.90
C VAL A 84 6.89 9.18 8.85
N PHE A 85 6.39 9.87 9.88
CA PHE A 85 5.46 9.29 10.84
C PHE A 85 4.15 8.82 10.18
N LEU A 86 3.53 9.66 9.34
CA LEU A 86 2.32 9.31 8.62
C LEU A 86 2.55 8.14 7.65
N LEU A 87 3.65 8.15 6.89
CA LEU A 87 3.98 7.07 5.98
C LEU A 87 4.25 5.75 6.73
N LYS A 88 4.96 5.83 7.87
CA LYS A 88 5.21 4.68 8.75
C LYS A 88 3.90 4.02 9.18
N GLN A 89 2.87 4.79 9.58
CA GLN A 89 1.56 4.23 9.94
C GLN A 89 0.92 3.41 8.81
N HIS A 90 1.04 3.88 7.57
CA HIS A 90 0.52 3.15 6.39
C HIS A 90 1.31 1.87 6.12
N VAL A 91 2.64 1.93 6.22
CA VAL A 91 3.51 0.76 6.09
C VAL A 91 3.21 -0.28 7.18
N GLU A 92 3.08 0.13 8.43
CA GLU A 92 2.76 -0.74 9.56
C GLU A 92 1.42 -1.45 9.37
N ARG A 93 0.37 -0.73 8.95
CA ARG A 93 -0.93 -1.34 8.72
C ARG A 93 -0.91 -2.39 7.60
N LEU A 94 -0.10 -2.18 6.56
CA LEU A 94 0.11 -3.20 5.53
C LEU A 94 0.95 -4.38 6.05
N LEU A 95 1.98 -4.14 6.86
CA LEU A 95 2.74 -5.20 7.51
C LEU A 95 1.83 -6.08 8.38
N GLU A 96 0.99 -5.46 9.22
CA GLU A 96 -0.02 -6.14 10.02
C GLU A 96 -0.94 -7.01 9.15
N PHE A 97 -1.45 -6.46 8.04
CA PHE A 97 -2.26 -7.22 7.09
C PHE A 97 -1.51 -8.44 6.54
N HIS A 98 -0.29 -8.27 6.03
CA HIS A 98 0.46 -9.36 5.42
C HIS A 98 0.89 -10.42 6.44
N ILE A 99 1.22 -10.02 7.68
CA ILE A 99 1.56 -10.94 8.76
C ILE A 99 0.32 -11.75 9.17
N ALA A 100 -0.83 -11.09 9.33
CA ALA A 100 -2.07 -11.75 9.74
C ALA A 100 -2.65 -12.72 8.70
N HIS A 101 -2.22 -12.62 7.44
CA HIS A 101 -2.70 -13.47 6.34
C HIS A 101 -1.54 -14.21 5.64
N CYS A 102 -0.40 -14.37 6.32
CA CYS A 102 0.80 -14.98 5.72
C CYS A 102 0.63 -16.48 5.39
N ASP A 103 -0.35 -17.13 6.02
CA ASP A 103 -0.77 -18.50 5.77
C ASP A 103 -1.75 -18.63 4.59
N ARG A 104 -2.39 -17.52 4.18
CA ARG A 104 -3.42 -17.52 3.12
C ARG A 104 -2.89 -17.22 1.73
N TYR A 105 -1.82 -16.45 1.63
CA TYR A 105 -1.24 -16.03 0.36
C TYR A 105 0.20 -16.52 0.26
N ALA A 106 0.53 -17.16 -0.87
CA ALA A 106 1.86 -17.68 -1.15
C ALA A 106 2.89 -16.56 -1.42
N SER A 107 2.43 -15.35 -1.78
CA SER A 107 3.30 -14.21 -2.06
C SER A 107 2.67 -12.85 -1.76
N ILE A 108 3.51 -11.82 -1.68
CA ILE A 108 3.05 -10.42 -1.57
C ILE A 108 2.23 -10.01 -2.79
N VAL A 109 2.56 -10.54 -3.99
CA VAL A 109 1.83 -10.24 -5.23
C VAL A 109 0.39 -10.75 -5.13
N GLU A 110 0.22 -12.00 -4.72
CA GLU A 110 -1.10 -12.61 -4.52
C GLU A 110 -1.91 -11.88 -3.43
N ALA A 111 -1.27 -11.55 -2.30
CA ALA A 111 -1.89 -10.74 -1.26
C ALA A 111 -2.28 -9.33 -1.75
N ALA A 112 -1.50 -8.73 -2.65
CA ALA A 112 -1.79 -7.42 -3.23
C ALA A 112 -2.95 -7.46 -4.24
N GLU A 113 -3.17 -8.57 -4.93
CA GLU A 113 -4.37 -8.77 -5.77
C GLU A 113 -5.65 -8.74 -4.93
N PHE A 114 -5.59 -9.25 -3.69
CA PHE A 114 -6.71 -9.12 -2.75
C PHE A 114 -7.03 -7.65 -2.44
N LEU A 115 -6.02 -6.79 -2.34
CA LEU A 115 -6.18 -5.35 -2.07
C LEU A 115 -6.84 -4.58 -3.23
N ASP A 116 -7.01 -5.19 -4.41
CA ASP A 116 -7.77 -4.61 -5.53
C ASP A 116 -9.28 -4.84 -5.42
N ASN A 117 -9.74 -5.59 -4.43
CA ASN A 117 -11.16 -5.80 -4.23
C ASN A 117 -11.87 -4.49 -3.83
N PRO A 118 -13.17 -4.38 -4.16
CA PRO A 118 -13.99 -3.31 -3.61
C PRO A 118 -14.11 -3.45 -2.10
N THR A 119 -14.34 -2.33 -1.43
CA THR A 119 -14.34 -2.24 0.03
C THR A 119 -15.72 -1.96 0.60
N SER A 120 -16.68 -1.54 -0.22
CA SER A 120 -18.07 -1.47 0.18
C SER A 120 -18.76 -2.82 -0.03
N ARG A 121 -19.57 -3.22 0.95
CA ARG A 121 -20.34 -4.46 0.90
C ARG A 121 -21.19 -4.55 -0.38
N ALA A 122 -21.86 -3.47 -0.75
CA ALA A 122 -22.66 -3.41 -1.97
C ALA A 122 -21.82 -3.69 -3.25
N ALA A 123 -20.61 -3.15 -3.33
CA ALA A 123 -19.74 -3.39 -4.49
C ALA A 123 -19.13 -4.81 -4.47
N ILE A 124 -18.85 -5.36 -3.29
CA ILE A 124 -18.44 -6.77 -3.11
C ILE A 124 -19.57 -7.70 -3.59
N ASP A 125 -20.80 -7.49 -3.11
CA ASP A 125 -21.97 -8.29 -3.49
C ASP A 125 -22.23 -8.21 -4.99
N GLN A 126 -22.16 -7.02 -5.58
CA GLN A 126 -22.29 -6.83 -7.02
C GLN A 126 -21.21 -7.59 -7.80
N ARG A 127 -19.95 -7.60 -7.30
CA ARG A 127 -18.85 -8.33 -7.93
C ARG A 127 -19.05 -9.84 -7.83
N ILE A 128 -19.50 -10.35 -6.69
CA ILE A 128 -19.84 -11.76 -6.48
C ILE A 128 -20.91 -12.22 -7.48
N GLU A 129 -21.99 -11.46 -7.64
CA GLU A 129 -23.06 -11.81 -8.58
C GLU A 129 -22.59 -11.83 -10.04
N LYS A 130 -21.77 -10.85 -10.44
CA LYS A 130 -21.15 -10.85 -11.79
C LYS A 130 -20.26 -12.06 -12.01
N LEU A 131 -19.44 -12.44 -11.03
CA LEU A 131 -18.56 -13.61 -11.14
C LEU A 131 -19.34 -14.94 -11.19
N LYS A 132 -20.42 -15.06 -10.40
CA LYS A 132 -21.32 -16.24 -10.48
C LYS A 132 -21.96 -16.37 -11.86
N LEU A 133 -22.38 -15.26 -12.47
CA LEU A 133 -22.92 -15.25 -13.83
C LEU A 133 -21.86 -15.64 -14.85
N ALA A 134 -20.67 -15.02 -14.81
CA ALA A 134 -19.56 -15.32 -15.73
C ALA A 134 -19.17 -16.80 -15.69
N ARG A 135 -19.13 -17.41 -14.50
CA ARG A 135 -18.83 -18.84 -14.32
C ARG A 135 -19.75 -19.75 -15.15
N ARG A 136 -21.01 -19.37 -15.39
CA ARG A 136 -21.95 -20.17 -16.20
C ARG A 136 -21.54 -20.26 -17.67
N TYR A 137 -20.79 -19.29 -18.17
CA TYR A 137 -20.31 -19.26 -19.56
C TYR A 137 -18.95 -19.94 -19.75
N VAL A 138 -18.16 -20.07 -18.69
CA VAL A 138 -16.83 -20.71 -18.73
C VAL A 138 -16.91 -22.23 -18.50
N VAL A 139 -17.90 -22.72 -17.73
CA VAL A 139 -18.06 -24.16 -17.45
C VAL A 139 -18.59 -24.97 -18.65
N ASN A 140 -18.95 -24.31 -19.75
CA ASN A 140 -19.36 -24.94 -21.02
C ASN A 140 -18.26 -24.94 -22.10
N ALA A 141 -16.99 -24.70 -21.73
CA ALA A 141 -15.81 -24.80 -22.59
C ALA A 141 -14.81 -25.78 -21.98
#